data_AF-A0A0L8HNU7-F1
#
_entry.id   AF-A0A0L8HNU7-F1
#
_cell.length_a   1.000
_cell.length_b   1.000
_cell.length_c   1.000
_cell.angle_alpha   90.00
_cell.angle_beta   90.00
_cell.angle_gamma   90.00
#
_symmetry.space_group_name_H-M   'P 1'
#
loop_
_entity.id
_entity.type
_entity.pdbx_description
1 polymer ?
#
loop_
_entity_poly.entity_id
_entity_poly.type
_entity_poly.pdbx_seq_one_letter_code
_entity_poly.pdbx_strand_id
1 'polypeptide(L)'
;MCECVLYVCVCVCMRYRLSKLNEISLNTYENFKYCIDIHIYTKSYCPGTVRFNRGDRVGGILFEQFQGGKMVRIGEYYQLDDHLNLSDWNKIIWRGDRPPLDGYLRIEQMQRVSIIAYGIFSSLAALGIVMACMFLAFNIKFRKHRYIKMSSPNMNNMIVTGCILTYTSVLLLGTDGRILSHNSFAFMCNARAWVLSIGFTLAFGAMFSKTWRVHAIFTNIKLNKK
;
A
#
# COMPACT_ATOMS: atom_id res chain seq x y z
N MET A 1 47.36 22.63 28.44
CA MET A 1 46.51 21.51 27.98
C MET A 1 45.82 22.02 26.72
N CYS A 2 46.30 21.65 25.52
CA CYS A 2 45.67 22.12 24.27
C CYS A 2 44.54 21.17 23.92
N GLU A 3 43.30 21.58 24.19
CA GLU A 3 42.10 20.93 23.71
C GLU A 3 41.68 21.62 22.40
N CYS A 4 41.77 20.92 21.27
CA CYS A 4 41.12 21.36 20.04
C CYS A 4 39.67 20.88 20.08
N VAL A 5 38.74 21.81 20.29
CA VAL A 5 37.31 21.50 20.33
C VAL A 5 36.75 21.56 18.92
N LEU A 6 36.30 20.42 18.40
CA LEU A 6 35.52 20.35 17.17
C LEU A 6 34.08 20.02 17.54
N TYR A 7 33.18 21.01 17.48
CA TYR A 7 31.75 20.77 17.70
C TYR A 7 31.15 20.11 16.47
N VAL A 8 30.99 18.78 16.53
CA VAL A 8 30.24 18.04 15.52
C VAL A 8 28.98 17.51 16.16
N CYS A 9 27.83 18.08 15.80
CA CYS A 9 26.54 17.51 16.15
C CYS A 9 26.28 16.34 15.20
N VAL A 10 26.58 15.12 15.64
CA VAL A 10 26.36 13.92 14.83
C VAL A 10 24.97 13.36 15.14
N CYS A 11 24.02 13.56 14.23
CA CYS A 11 22.85 12.68 14.18
C CYS A 11 23.35 11.30 13.75
N VAL A 12 23.52 10.38 14.71
CA VAL A 12 24.01 9.02 14.45
C VAL A 12 22.96 8.25 13.65
N CYS A 13 23.12 8.25 12.34
CA CYS A 13 22.55 7.27 11.44
C CYS A 13 23.54 6.10 11.41
N MET A 14 23.27 5.02 12.14
CA MET A 14 24.21 3.91 12.32
C MET A 14 24.30 3.06 11.04
N ARG A 15 24.99 3.57 10.01
CA ARG A 15 25.42 2.80 8.85
C ARG A 15 26.82 2.24 9.17
N TYR A 16 26.92 0.94 9.41
CA TYR A 16 28.18 0.20 9.60
C TYR A 16 29.03 0.26 8.31
N ARG A 17 29.73 1.39 8.07
CA ARG A 17 30.83 1.49 7.10
C ARG A 17 31.75 2.66 7.45
N LEU A 18 32.55 2.47 8.49
CA LEU A 18 33.71 3.33 8.81
C LEU A 18 34.81 3.10 7.77
N SER A 19 34.80 3.86 6.67
CA SER A 19 35.97 3.88 5.77
C SER A 19 36.25 5.19 5.03
N LYS A 20 35.48 6.27 5.21
CA LYS A 20 35.78 7.58 4.60
C LYS A 20 35.27 8.74 5.47
N LEU A 21 36.10 9.21 6.39
CA LEU A 21 35.98 10.56 6.98
C LEU A 21 36.76 11.53 6.11
N ASN A 22 36.27 11.84 4.91
CA ASN A 22 36.83 12.96 4.13
C ASN A 22 35.83 13.73 3.25
N GLU A 23 34.53 13.46 3.37
CA GLU A 23 33.49 14.25 2.69
C GLU A 23 32.24 14.27 3.57
N ILE A 24 32.12 15.28 4.44
CA ILE A 24 30.86 15.58 5.11
C ILE A 24 30.16 16.64 4.28
N SER A 25 29.37 16.20 3.30
CA SER A 25 28.40 17.05 2.62
C SER A 25 27.28 17.38 3.61
N LEU A 26 27.31 18.60 4.15
CA LEU A 26 26.20 19.20 4.88
C LEU A 26 25.10 19.54 3.89
N ASN A 27 24.17 18.61 3.67
CA ASN A 27 22.94 18.89 2.94
C ASN A 27 21.71 18.80 3.87
N THR A 28 21.39 19.97 4.42
CA THR A 28 20.06 20.62 4.44
C THR A 28 18.83 19.79 4.88
N TYR A 29 18.34 20.16 6.08
CA TYR A 29 16.94 20.38 6.50
C TYR A 29 15.93 19.22 6.69
N GLU A 30 15.19 19.41 7.80
CA GLU A 30 13.86 18.90 8.17
C GLU A 30 13.74 17.61 9.04
N ASN A 31 13.45 17.85 10.33
CA ASN A 31 12.53 17.06 11.16
C ASN A 31 12.94 15.68 11.70
N PHE A 32 14.20 15.46 12.09
CA PHE A 32 14.54 14.33 12.97
C PHE A 32 14.51 14.74 14.45
N LYS A 33 13.36 14.51 15.10
CA LYS A 33 13.09 14.80 16.53
C LYS A 33 13.82 13.87 17.53
N TYR A 34 14.72 13.01 17.03
CA TYR A 34 15.41 11.96 17.77
C TYR A 34 16.93 12.00 17.61
N CYS A 35 17.53 13.15 17.30
CA CYS A 35 18.98 13.26 17.41
C CYS A 35 19.37 13.21 18.89
N ILE A 36 20.31 12.31 19.20
CA ILE A 36 21.03 12.34 20.47
C ILE A 36 22.21 13.25 20.25
N ASP A 37 22.36 14.23 21.14
CA ASP A 37 23.50 15.12 21.16
C ASP A 37 24.72 14.32 21.63
N ILE A 38 25.47 13.77 20.67
CA ILE A 38 26.79 13.18 20.89
C ILE A 38 27.84 14.21 20.48
N HIS A 39 28.68 14.58 21.43
CA HIS A 39 29.86 15.39 21.16
C HIS A 39 31.09 14.50 20.96
N ILE A 40 31.94 14.93 20.03
CA ILE A 40 33.15 14.22 19.65
C ILE A 40 34.35 15.14 19.93
N TYR A 41 35.28 14.69 20.76
CA TYR A 41 36.48 15.42 21.12
C TYR A 41 37.73 14.67 20.67
N THR A 42 38.71 15.37 20.10
CA THR A 42 40.03 14.77 19.83
C THR A 42 40.92 14.91 21.07
N LYS A 43 41.36 13.78 21.60
CA LYS A 43 42.18 13.72 22.82
C LYS A 43 43.63 13.47 22.46
N SER A 44 44.49 14.36 22.98
CA SER A 44 45.94 14.30 22.85
C SER A 44 46.57 13.98 24.21
N TYR A 45 47.06 12.76 24.42
CA TYR A 45 47.76 12.37 25.65
C TYR A 45 49.20 12.92 25.67
N CYS A 46 49.64 13.42 26.83
CA CYS A 46 51.05 13.72 27.14
C CYS A 46 51.36 13.00 28.46
N PRO A 47 52.28 12.00 28.56
CA PRO A 47 53.39 11.65 27.67
C PRO A 47 53.09 10.41 26.78
N GLY A 48 52.04 10.47 25.96
CA GLY A 48 51.67 9.36 25.07
C GLY A 48 52.46 9.32 23.75
N THR A 49 52.52 8.16 23.10
CA THR A 49 53.16 7.98 21.79
C THR A 49 52.51 8.87 20.74
N VAL A 50 53.29 9.76 20.10
CA VAL A 50 52.82 10.64 19.02
C VAL A 50 53.15 9.98 17.68
N ARG A 51 52.14 9.81 16.82
CA ARG A 51 52.33 9.37 15.43
C ARG A 51 51.53 10.26 14.47
N PHE A 52 52.04 10.38 13.25
CA PHE A 52 51.41 11.13 12.18
C PHE A 52 51.07 10.18 11.02
N ASN A 53 49.90 10.34 10.42
CA ASN A 53 49.49 9.63 9.22
C ASN A 53 49.14 10.67 8.15
N ARG A 54 49.89 10.68 7.04
CA ARG A 54 49.74 11.65 5.93
C ARG A 54 49.73 13.14 6.35
N GLY A 55 50.47 13.47 7.41
CA GLY A 55 50.57 14.83 7.95
C GLY A 55 49.60 15.13 9.09
N ASP A 56 48.56 14.33 9.27
CA ASP A 56 47.60 14.49 10.37
C ASP A 56 48.05 13.73 11.62
N ARG A 57 47.83 14.33 12.79
CA ARG A 57 48.13 13.69 14.08
C ARG A 57 47.11 12.58 14.35
N VAL A 58 47.62 11.37 14.61
CA VAL A 58 46.80 10.24 15.03
C VAL A 58 46.63 10.31 16.55
N GLY A 59 45.39 10.33 17.02
CA GLY A 59 45.03 10.49 18.43
C GLY A 59 43.78 9.69 18.82
N GLY A 60 43.39 9.81 20.10
CA GLY A 60 42.13 9.23 20.57
C GLY A 60 40.95 10.14 20.22
N ILE A 61 39.81 9.57 19.88
CA ILE A 61 38.54 10.28 19.74
C ILE A 61 37.66 9.92 20.92
N LEU A 62 37.31 10.91 21.74
CA LEU A 62 36.43 10.75 22.90
C LEU A 62 34.98 11.08 22.50
N PHE A 63 34.07 10.20 22.88
CA PHE A 63 32.63 10.38 22.71
C PHE A 63 31.99 10.76 24.04
N GLU A 64 31.24 11.85 24.04
CA GLU A 64 30.44 12.31 25.18
C GLU A 64 28.97 12.43 24.79
N GLN A 65 28.08 12.07 25.69
CA GLN A 65 26.63 12.17 25.54
C GLN A 65 26.05 13.05 26.64
N PHE A 66 25.10 13.92 26.28
CA PHE A 66 24.36 14.69 27.29
C PHE A 66 23.31 13.80 27.97
N GLN A 67 23.50 13.51 29.25
CA GLN A 67 22.61 12.66 30.06
C GLN A 67 22.25 13.39 31.36
N GLY A 68 20.96 13.54 31.65
CA GLY A 68 20.49 14.08 32.95
C GLY A 68 21.00 15.49 33.29
N GLY A 69 21.25 16.34 32.29
CA GLY A 69 21.75 17.71 32.51
C GLY A 69 23.28 17.85 32.53
N LYS A 70 24.03 16.76 32.33
CA LYS A 70 25.50 16.75 32.35
C LYS A 70 26.08 16.03 31.12
N MET A 71 27.23 16.49 30.63
CA MET A 71 28.02 15.78 29.63
C MET A 71 28.72 14.58 30.27
N VAL A 72 28.48 13.38 29.73
CA VAL A 72 29.00 12.12 30.26
C VAL A 72 29.81 11.42 29.17
N ARG A 73 31.03 10.96 29.51
CA ARG A 73 31.89 10.18 28.62
C ARG A 73 31.32 8.77 28.44
N ILE A 74 31.13 8.38 27.17
CA ILE A 74 30.52 7.11 26.77
C ILE A 74 31.48 6.18 26.01
N GLY A 75 32.60 6.70 25.48
CA GLY A 75 33.54 5.86 24.75
C GLY A 75 34.79 6.60 24.29
N GLU A 76 35.83 5.84 24.00
CA GLU A 76 37.05 6.35 23.36
C GLU A 76 37.45 5.44 22.20
N TYR A 77 37.74 6.03 21.05
CA TYR A 77 38.23 5.33 19.87
C TYR A 77 39.70 5.65 19.65
N TYR A 78 40.53 4.61 19.62
CA TYR A 78 41.95 4.72 19.36
C TYR A 78 42.22 4.52 17.87
N GLN A 79 42.58 5.60 17.18
CA GLN A 79 42.87 5.56 15.74
C GLN A 79 44.10 4.70 15.37
N LEU A 80 45.00 4.42 16.33
CA LEU A 80 46.21 3.62 16.10
C LEU A 80 45.90 2.13 15.98
N ASP A 81 45.02 1.63 16.85
CA ASP A 81 44.68 0.20 16.95
C ASP A 81 43.32 -0.11 16.30
N ASP A 82 42.69 0.90 15.69
CA ASP A 82 41.32 0.85 15.16
C ASP A 82 40.31 0.24 16.15
N HIS A 83 40.50 0.57 17.43
CA HIS A 83 39.76 -0.04 18.54
C HIS A 83 38.83 0.98 19.20
N LEU A 84 37.52 0.70 19.17
CA LEU A 84 36.50 1.46 19.86
C LEU A 84 36.22 0.84 21.24
N ASN A 85 36.62 1.54 22.30
CA ASN A 85 36.36 1.12 23.67
C ASN A 85 35.09 1.80 24.21
N LEU A 86 34.02 1.01 24.38
CA LEU A 86 32.73 1.43 24.96
C LEU A 86 32.46 0.77 26.33
N SER A 87 33.22 -0.25 26.72
CA SER A 87 32.96 -1.05 27.93
C SER A 87 33.41 -0.37 29.21
N ASP A 88 34.48 0.41 29.13
CA ASP A 88 35.12 1.03 30.31
C ASP A 88 34.41 2.32 30.76
N TRP A 89 33.37 2.72 30.04
CA TRP A 89 32.70 4.02 30.18
C TRP A 89 31.21 3.87 30.50
N ASN A 90 30.53 5.01 30.65
CA ASN A 90 29.09 5.01 30.93
C ASN A 90 28.31 4.51 29.72
N LYS A 91 27.24 3.75 29.98
CA LYS A 91 26.38 3.21 28.93
C LYS A 91 25.66 4.34 28.18
N ILE A 92 25.51 4.15 26.88
CA ILE A 92 24.72 5.04 26.02
C ILE A 92 23.25 4.87 26.39
N ILE A 93 22.58 5.97 26.73
CA ILE A 93 21.16 5.98 27.07
C ILE A 93 20.38 6.50 25.87
N TRP A 94 19.51 5.66 25.32
CA TRP A 94 18.56 6.05 24.28
C TRP A 94 17.24 6.48 24.95
N ARG A 95 16.43 7.30 24.27
CA ARG A 95 15.09 7.65 24.78
C ARG A 95 14.12 6.46 24.85
N GLY A 96 14.48 5.31 24.29
CA GLY A 96 13.75 4.03 24.39
C GLY A 96 14.71 2.86 24.56
N ASP A 97 14.20 1.62 24.51
CA ASP A 97 14.98 0.40 24.79
C ASP A 97 16.03 0.07 23.72
N ARG A 98 15.94 0.70 22.53
CA ARG A 98 16.78 0.41 21.38
C ARG A 98 17.20 1.69 20.67
N PRO A 99 18.35 1.70 19.99
CA PRO A 99 18.73 2.81 19.11
C PRO A 99 17.64 3.04 18.05
N PRO A 100 17.34 4.31 17.70
CA PRO A 100 16.36 4.61 16.68
C PRO A 100 16.80 4.06 15.31
N LEU A 101 15.81 3.69 14.50
CA LEU A 101 16.05 3.33 13.11
C LEU A 101 16.47 4.56 12.29
N ASP A 102 17.28 4.32 11.28
CA ASP A 102 17.73 5.31 10.30
C ASP A 102 16.60 5.83 9.39
N GLY A 103 15.54 5.04 9.22
CA GLY A 103 14.38 5.39 8.40
C GLY A 103 13.05 4.90 8.95
N TYR A 104 11.98 5.34 8.30
CA TYR A 104 10.64 4.85 8.60
C TYR A 104 10.45 3.43 8.04
N LEU A 105 9.73 2.60 8.79
CA LEU A 105 9.32 1.28 8.32
C LEU A 105 8.10 1.42 7.40
N ARG A 106 8.24 1.02 6.13
CA ARG A 106 7.13 0.99 5.18
C ARG A 106 6.41 -0.35 5.28
N ILE A 107 5.21 -0.35 5.86
CA ILE A 107 4.36 -1.54 5.98
C ILE A 107 3.25 -1.41 4.95
N GLU A 108 3.33 -2.23 3.90
CA GLU A 108 2.27 -2.31 2.89
C GLU A 108 1.06 -3.05 3.47
N GLN A 109 -0.06 -2.35 3.59
CA GLN A 109 -1.32 -2.92 4.05
C GLN A 109 -2.35 -2.89 2.91
N MET A 110 -2.95 -4.04 2.62
CA MET A 110 -4.05 -4.10 1.66
C MET A 110 -5.28 -3.39 2.25
N GLN A 111 -5.75 -2.33 1.59
CA GLN A 111 -7.04 -1.74 1.93
C GLN A 111 -8.17 -2.67 1.48
N ARG A 112 -9.11 -2.95 2.39
CA ARG A 112 -10.19 -3.93 2.19
C ARG A 112 -11.54 -3.24 2.27
N VAL A 113 -12.53 -3.82 1.59
CA VAL A 113 -13.93 -3.38 1.67
C VAL A 113 -14.51 -3.73 3.05
N SER A 114 -15.36 -2.84 3.60
CA SER A 114 -16.07 -3.11 4.85
C SER A 114 -16.98 -4.33 4.72
N ILE A 115 -16.89 -5.25 5.69
CA ILE A 115 -17.67 -6.49 5.71
C ILE A 115 -19.18 -6.22 5.75
N ILE A 116 -19.60 -5.14 6.40
CA ILE A 116 -21.00 -4.76 6.54
C ILE A 116 -21.56 -4.33 5.17
N ALA A 117 -20.83 -3.45 4.47
CA ALA A 117 -21.23 -3.00 3.14
C ALA A 117 -21.31 -4.18 2.17
N TYR A 118 -20.31 -5.07 2.20
CA TYR A 118 -20.34 -6.28 1.38
C TYR A 118 -21.54 -7.18 1.69
N GLY A 119 -21.87 -7.39 2.97
CA GLY A 119 -23.03 -8.17 3.38
C GLY A 119 -24.35 -7.60 2.85
N ILE A 120 -24.53 -6.28 2.92
CA ILE A 120 -25.74 -5.61 2.42
C ILE A 120 -25.87 -5.80 0.91
N PHE A 121 -24.84 -5.44 0.13
CA PHE A 121 -24.90 -5.55 -1.34
C PHE A 121 -25.01 -7.00 -1.82
N SER A 122 -24.35 -7.94 -1.14
CA SER A 122 -24.41 -9.36 -1.46
C SER A 122 -25.83 -9.93 -1.22
N SER A 123 -26.45 -9.60 -0.08
CA SER A 123 -27.82 -10.04 0.21
C SER A 123 -28.83 -9.51 -0.80
N LEU A 124 -28.72 -8.24 -1.19
CA LEU A 124 -29.59 -7.63 -2.21
C LEU A 124 -29.38 -8.27 -3.59
N ALA A 125 -28.14 -8.54 -3.99
CA ALA A 125 -27.83 -9.22 -5.24
C ALA A 125 -28.38 -10.66 -5.25
N ALA A 126 -28.26 -11.40 -4.15
CA ALA A 126 -28.79 -12.75 -4.02
C ALA A 126 -30.32 -12.78 -4.16
N LEU A 127 -31.03 -11.87 -3.49
CA LEU A 127 -32.47 -11.70 -3.63
C LEU A 127 -32.86 -11.34 -5.07
N GLY A 128 -32.08 -10.47 -5.72
CA GLY A 128 -32.26 -10.12 -7.13
C GLY A 128 -32.12 -11.32 -8.08
N ILE A 129 -31.15 -12.21 -7.84
CA ILE A 129 -30.97 -13.44 -8.63
C ILE A 129 -32.16 -14.37 -8.46
N VAL A 130 -32.62 -14.61 -7.23
CA VAL A 130 -33.79 -15.47 -6.97
C VAL A 130 -35.03 -14.92 -7.69
N MET A 131 -35.28 -13.62 -7.58
CA MET A 131 -36.39 -12.97 -8.26
C MET A 131 -36.27 -13.04 -9.78
N ALA A 132 -35.08 -12.82 -10.34
CA ALA A 132 -34.82 -12.92 -11.77
C ALA A 132 -35.04 -14.35 -12.29
N CYS A 133 -34.60 -15.37 -11.55
CA CYS A 133 -34.84 -16.78 -11.88
C CYS A 133 -36.34 -17.11 -11.87
N MET A 134 -37.11 -16.60 -10.91
CA MET A 134 -38.57 -16.75 -10.90
C MET A 134 -39.21 -16.11 -12.13
N PHE A 135 -38.80 -14.88 -12.50
CA PHE A 135 -39.31 -14.22 -13.71
C PHE A 135 -38.91 -14.92 -15.00
N LEU A 136 -37.71 -15.50 -15.06
CA LEU A 136 -37.26 -16.30 -16.19
C LEU A 136 -38.13 -17.56 -16.34
N ALA A 137 -38.32 -18.30 -15.25
CA ALA A 137 -39.16 -19.51 -15.22
C ALA A 137 -40.61 -19.19 -15.62
N PHE A 138 -41.16 -18.09 -15.09
CA PHE A 138 -42.49 -17.61 -15.44
C PHE A 138 -42.60 -17.27 -16.93
N ASN A 139 -41.63 -16.54 -17.50
CA ASN A 139 -41.61 -16.21 -18.92
C ASN A 139 -41.55 -17.46 -19.82
N ILE A 140 -40.81 -18.49 -19.42
CA ILE A 140 -40.70 -19.75 -20.16
C ILE A 140 -42.01 -20.54 -20.05
N LYS A 141 -42.57 -20.68 -18.84
CA LYS A 141 -43.79 -21.47 -18.59
C LYS A 141 -45.01 -20.92 -19.32
N PHE A 142 -45.20 -19.60 -19.28
CA PHE A 142 -46.36 -18.93 -19.86
C PHE A 142 -46.09 -18.37 -21.27
N ARG A 143 -45.05 -18.84 -21.98
CA ARG A 143 -44.67 -18.38 -23.33
C ARG A 143 -45.81 -18.45 -24.36
N LYS A 144 -46.77 -19.35 -24.18
CA LYS A 144 -47.94 -19.52 -25.07
C LYS A 144 -49.05 -18.49 -24.84
N HIS A 145 -49.04 -17.76 -23.72
CA HIS A 145 -50.06 -16.77 -23.41
C HIS A 145 -49.98 -15.55 -24.34
N ARG A 146 -51.13 -15.04 -24.82
CA ARG A 146 -51.21 -13.98 -25.84
C ARG A 146 -50.42 -12.71 -25.46
N TYR A 147 -50.57 -12.24 -24.21
CA TYR A 147 -49.84 -11.06 -23.71
C TYR A 147 -48.31 -11.26 -23.70
N ILE A 148 -47.84 -12.43 -23.24
CA ILE A 148 -46.39 -12.71 -23.16
C ILE A 148 -45.80 -12.84 -24.56
N LYS A 149 -46.54 -13.46 -25.51
CA LYS A 149 -46.14 -13.56 -26.91
C LYS A 149 -45.98 -12.18 -27.56
N MET A 150 -46.87 -11.23 -27.26
CA MET A 150 -46.82 -9.87 -27.79
C MET A 150 -45.63 -9.07 -27.23
N SER A 151 -45.20 -9.34 -25.99
CA SER A 151 -44.07 -8.68 -25.32
C SER A 151 -42.69 -9.09 -25.85
N SER A 152 -42.61 -10.03 -26.82
CA SER A 152 -41.35 -10.57 -27.35
C SER A 152 -40.57 -11.40 -26.30
N PRO A 153 -41.01 -12.62 -25.99
CA PRO A 153 -40.50 -13.39 -24.86
C PRO A 153 -38.99 -13.68 -24.95
N ASN A 154 -38.44 -13.84 -26.16
CA ASN A 154 -36.99 -14.09 -26.32
C ASN A 154 -36.14 -12.87 -25.98
N MET A 155 -36.59 -11.65 -26.29
CA MET A 155 -35.88 -10.43 -25.91
C MET A 155 -35.95 -10.21 -24.39
N ASN A 156 -37.11 -10.47 -23.78
CA ASN A 156 -37.24 -10.41 -22.32
C ASN A 156 -36.36 -11.45 -21.61
N ASN A 157 -36.25 -12.67 -22.14
CA ASN A 157 -35.35 -13.69 -21.60
C ASN A 157 -33.89 -13.22 -21.65
N MET A 158 -33.47 -12.55 -22.73
CA MET A 158 -32.10 -12.02 -22.87
C MET A 158 -31.81 -10.89 -21.87
N ILE A 159 -32.79 -10.01 -21.60
CA ILE A 159 -32.70 -8.98 -20.55
C ILE A 159 -32.49 -9.63 -19.18
N VAL A 160 -33.35 -10.59 -18.83
CA VAL A 160 -33.29 -11.26 -17.52
C VAL A 160 -31.98 -12.01 -17.34
N THR A 161 -31.47 -12.69 -18.37
CA THR A 161 -30.14 -13.31 -18.31
C THR A 161 -29.02 -12.29 -18.12
N GLY A 162 -29.11 -11.11 -18.75
CA GLY A 162 -28.17 -10.01 -18.52
C GLY A 162 -28.19 -9.53 -17.07
N CYS A 163 -29.38 -9.38 -16.47
CA CYS A 163 -29.52 -9.01 -15.06
C CYS A 163 -28.95 -10.07 -14.10
N ILE A 164 -29.12 -11.36 -14.39
CA ILE A 164 -28.53 -12.44 -13.57
C ILE A 164 -26.98 -12.35 -13.60
N LEU A 165 -26.40 -12.10 -14.77
CA LEU A 165 -24.95 -11.92 -14.90
C LEU A 165 -24.45 -10.67 -14.15
N THR A 166 -25.18 -9.55 -14.20
CA THR A 166 -24.77 -8.34 -13.46
C THR A 166 -24.92 -8.51 -11.94
N TYR A 167 -25.92 -9.23 -11.44
CA TYR A 167 -25.97 -9.55 -10.01
C TYR A 167 -24.85 -10.51 -9.60
N THR A 168 -24.50 -11.46 -10.47
CA THR A 168 -23.38 -12.37 -10.23
C THR A 168 -22.05 -11.61 -10.16
N SER A 169 -21.85 -10.56 -10.97
CA SER A 169 -20.63 -9.74 -10.91
C SER A 169 -20.49 -8.99 -9.58
N VAL A 170 -21.59 -8.55 -8.96
CA VAL A 170 -21.58 -7.92 -7.61
C VAL A 170 -21.06 -8.91 -6.56
N LEU A 171 -21.48 -10.18 -6.63
CA LEU A 171 -21.00 -11.23 -5.72
C LEU A 171 -19.49 -11.47 -5.91
N LEU A 172 -19.04 -11.54 -7.17
CA LEU A 172 -17.62 -11.71 -7.53
C LEU A 172 -16.75 -10.50 -7.15
N LEU A 173 -17.32 -9.29 -7.12
CA LEU A 173 -16.56 -8.07 -6.81
C LEU A 173 -16.11 -8.04 -5.35
N GLY A 174 -16.89 -8.60 -4.43
CA GLY A 174 -16.57 -8.60 -3.02
C GLY A 174 -15.78 -9.81 -2.51
N THR A 175 -15.41 -10.76 -3.37
CA THR A 175 -14.47 -11.83 -3.00
C THR A 175 -13.05 -11.24 -2.90
N ASP A 176 -12.62 -10.82 -1.71
CA ASP A 176 -11.31 -10.20 -1.50
C ASP A 176 -10.18 -11.26 -1.34
N GLY A 177 -8.92 -10.83 -1.39
CA GLY A 177 -7.70 -11.65 -1.23
C GLY A 177 -7.57 -12.39 0.11
N ARG A 178 -8.59 -12.34 0.97
CA ARG A 178 -8.72 -13.20 2.17
C ARG A 178 -8.99 -14.66 1.80
N ILE A 179 -9.70 -14.90 0.70
CA ILE A 179 -10.16 -16.22 0.27
C ILE A 179 -9.36 -16.71 -0.95
N LEU A 180 -8.85 -15.77 -1.75
CA LEU A 180 -8.21 -16.06 -3.02
C LEU A 180 -6.68 -16.11 -2.90
N SER A 181 -6.09 -17.19 -3.41
CA SER A 181 -4.64 -17.31 -3.58
C SER A 181 -4.12 -16.30 -4.62
N HIS A 182 -2.84 -15.93 -4.51
CA HIS A 182 -2.19 -14.90 -5.33
C HIS A 182 -2.32 -15.16 -6.85
N ASN A 183 -2.27 -16.44 -7.25
CA ASN A 183 -2.41 -16.84 -8.66
C ASN A 183 -3.85 -16.74 -9.18
N SER A 184 -4.85 -16.98 -8.31
CA SER A 184 -6.27 -16.89 -8.68
C SER A 184 -6.78 -15.45 -8.70
N PHE A 185 -6.07 -14.52 -8.05
CA PHE A 185 -6.46 -13.11 -7.99
C PHE A 185 -6.48 -12.44 -9.38
N ALA A 186 -5.46 -12.70 -10.21
CA ALA A 186 -5.39 -12.15 -11.57
C ALA A 186 -6.55 -12.64 -12.46
N PHE A 187 -6.87 -13.93 -12.37
CA PHE A 187 -8.00 -14.51 -13.11
C PHE A 187 -9.33 -13.94 -12.66
N MET A 188 -9.55 -13.80 -11.34
CA MET A 188 -10.76 -13.18 -10.78
C MET A 188 -10.90 -11.71 -11.15
N CYS A 189 -9.80 -10.96 -11.22
CA CYS A 189 -9.79 -9.57 -11.66
C CYS A 189 -10.35 -9.44 -13.08
N ASN A 190 -9.84 -10.25 -14.01
CA ASN A 190 -10.35 -10.28 -15.38
C ASN A 190 -11.80 -10.76 -15.42
N ALA A 191 -12.14 -11.86 -14.75
CA ALA A 191 -13.48 -12.43 -14.75
C ALA A 191 -14.55 -11.40 -14.33
N ARG A 192 -14.27 -10.54 -13.33
CA ARG A 192 -15.17 -9.47 -12.91
C ARG A 192 -15.51 -8.50 -14.04
N ALA A 193 -14.49 -8.01 -14.74
CA ALA A 193 -14.65 -7.07 -15.84
C ALA A 193 -15.43 -7.70 -17.01
N TRP A 194 -15.11 -8.94 -17.35
CA TRP A 194 -15.78 -9.69 -18.42
C TRP A 194 -17.27 -9.93 -18.10
N VAL A 195 -17.59 -10.46 -16.92
CA VAL A 195 -18.97 -10.78 -16.54
C VAL A 195 -19.83 -9.51 -16.49
N LEU A 196 -19.30 -8.42 -15.92
CA LEU A 196 -20.02 -7.14 -15.87
C LEU A 196 -20.29 -6.58 -17.27
N SER A 197 -19.26 -6.59 -18.14
CA SER A 197 -19.37 -6.06 -19.50
C SER A 197 -20.38 -6.85 -20.34
N ILE A 198 -20.33 -8.18 -20.28
CA ILE A 198 -21.25 -9.06 -20.99
C ILE A 198 -22.68 -8.89 -20.46
N GLY A 199 -22.87 -8.89 -19.14
CA GLY A 199 -24.19 -8.72 -18.52
C GLY A 199 -24.86 -7.40 -18.88
N PHE A 200 -24.10 -6.30 -18.78
CA PHE A 200 -24.58 -4.96 -19.16
C PHE A 200 -24.94 -4.89 -20.65
N THR A 201 -24.06 -5.37 -21.52
CA THR A 201 -24.26 -5.34 -22.98
C THR A 201 -25.49 -6.14 -23.40
N LEU A 202 -25.69 -7.34 -22.82
CA LEU A 202 -26.87 -8.17 -23.09
C LEU A 202 -28.16 -7.49 -22.66
N ALA A 203 -28.20 -6.90 -21.46
CA ALA A 203 -29.40 -6.25 -20.94
C ALA A 203 -29.77 -5.00 -21.76
N PHE A 204 -28.81 -4.10 -21.98
CA PHE A 204 -29.04 -2.87 -22.74
C PHE A 204 -29.28 -3.15 -24.23
N GLY A 205 -28.52 -4.07 -24.83
CA GLY A 205 -28.70 -4.46 -26.23
C GLY A 205 -30.08 -5.07 -26.51
N ALA A 206 -30.58 -5.90 -25.59
CA ALA A 206 -31.93 -6.47 -25.69
C ALA A 206 -33.03 -5.41 -25.51
N MET A 207 -32.83 -4.43 -24.63
CA MET A 207 -33.76 -3.29 -24.46
C MET A 207 -33.83 -2.45 -25.74
N PHE A 208 -32.69 -2.08 -26.33
CA PHE A 208 -32.66 -1.34 -27.60
C PHE A 208 -33.30 -2.15 -28.74
N SER A 209 -32.99 -3.44 -28.84
CA SER A 209 -33.60 -4.34 -29.83
C SER A 209 -35.13 -4.36 -29.71
N LYS A 210 -35.67 -4.32 -28.49
CA LYS A 210 -37.10 -4.29 -28.23
C LYS A 210 -37.73 -2.97 -28.70
N THR A 211 -37.13 -1.83 -28.38
CA THR A 211 -37.58 -0.52 -28.83
C THR A 211 -37.50 -0.39 -30.35
N TRP A 212 -36.42 -0.88 -30.96
CA TRP A 212 -36.25 -0.91 -32.41
C TRP A 212 -37.33 -1.73 -33.11
N ARG A 213 -37.68 -2.90 -32.58
CA ARG A 213 -38.76 -3.73 -33.12
C ARG A 213 -40.08 -2.96 -33.18
N VAL A 214 -40.43 -2.23 -32.12
CA VAL A 214 -41.66 -1.42 -32.07
C VAL A 214 -41.62 -0.31 -33.12
N HIS A 215 -40.52 0.42 -33.20
CA HIS A 215 -40.32 1.46 -34.22
C HIS A 215 -40.45 0.91 -35.64
N ALA A 216 -39.80 -0.22 -35.93
CA ALA A 216 -39.85 -0.86 -37.25
C ALA A 216 -41.26 -1.30 -37.65
N ILE A 217 -42.09 -1.78 -36.70
CA ILE A 217 -43.49 -2.15 -36.97
C ILE A 217 -44.30 -0.92 -37.41
N PHE A 218 -44.20 0.19 -36.69
CA PHE A 218 -44.96 1.40 -37.03
C PHE A 218 -44.50 2.05 -38.35
N THR A 219 -43.20 2.01 -38.63
CA THR A 219 -42.64 2.55 -39.87
C THR A 219 -43.01 1.69 -41.08
N ASN A 220 -43.00 0.36 -40.96
CA ASN A 220 -43.43 -0.54 -42.04
C ASN A 220 -44.92 -0.40 -42.39
N ILE A 221 -45.80 -0.16 -41.41
CA ILE A 221 -47.23 0.09 -41.67
C ILE A 221 -47.43 1.37 -42.49
N LYS A 222 -46.61 2.41 -42.26
CA LYS A 222 -46.64 3.65 -43.06
C LYS A 222 -46.17 3.42 -44.50
N LEU A 223 -45.19 2.54 -44.71
CA LEU A 223 -44.66 2.21 -46.03
C LEU A 223 -45.64 1.40 -46.89
N ASN A 224 -46.44 0.52 -46.28
CA ASN A 224 -47.41 -0.33 -46.98
C ASN A 224 -48.75 0.37 -47.32
N LYS A 225 -48.86 1.67 -47.07
CA LYS A 225 -50.06 2.49 -47.34
C LYS A 225 -49.96 3.33 -48.62
N LYS A 226 -48.97 3.07 -49.48
CA LYS A 226 -48.81 3.64 -50.83
C LYS A 226 -49.19 2.59 -51.86
#